data_AF-A0A815JKQ7-F1
#
_entry.id   AF-A0A815JKQ7-F1
#
_cell.length_a   1.000
_cell.length_b   1.000
_cell.length_c   1.000
_cell.angle_alpha   90.00
_cell.angle_beta   90.00
_cell.angle_gamma   90.00
#
_symmetry.space_group_name_H-M   'P 1'
#
loop_
_entity.id
_entity.type
_entity.pdbx_description
1 polymer ?
#
loop_
_entity_poly.entity_id
_entity_poly.type
_entity_poly.pdbx_seq_one_letter_code
_entity_poly.pdbx_strand_id
1 'polypeptide(L)' 'TPGGTGSNACQNNLCFNGGSCQNLSGGYFRCICTSAYTGTRCEFSSGTPGGTGSNACQNNPCINGGSCTVVPGGS' A
#
# COMPACT_ATOMS: atom_id res chain seq x y z
N THR A 1 -18.95 5.09 30.03
CA THR A 1 -18.91 3.90 29.17
C THR A 1 -17.75 4.05 28.21
N PRO A 2 -16.71 3.20 28.26
CA PRO A 2 -15.61 3.30 27.30
C PRO A 2 -16.07 2.75 25.93
N GLY A 3 -15.57 3.40 24.88
CA GLY A 3 -16.12 3.44 23.53
C GLY A 3 -16.32 2.09 22.83
N GLY A 4 -17.36 2.06 22.01
CA GLY A 4 -17.70 0.89 21.20
C GLY A 4 -18.92 1.15 20.34
N THR A 5 -19.07 2.35 19.77
CA THR A 5 -19.92 2.46 18.58
C THR A 5 -19.26 1.58 17.54
N GLY A 6 -19.95 0.51 17.13
CA GLY A 6 -19.59 -0.35 16.01
C GLY A 6 -19.66 0.45 14.71
N SER A 7 -18.81 1.46 14.60
CA SER A 7 -18.62 2.29 13.42
C SER A 7 -18.00 1.35 12.42
N ASN A 8 -18.81 0.82 11.51
CA ASN A 8 -18.27 0.04 10.43
C ASN A 8 -17.47 1.00 9.54
N ALA A 9 -16.18 1.17 9.83
CA ALA A 9 -15.28 2.02 9.07
C ALA A 9 -15.22 1.65 7.57
N CYS A 10 -15.77 0.49 7.17
CA CYS A 10 -15.95 0.08 5.80
C CYS A 10 -17.32 0.44 5.18
N GLN A 11 -18.25 1.08 5.91
CA GLN A 11 -19.60 1.39 5.41
C GLN A 11 -19.61 2.24 4.13
N ASN A 12 -18.57 3.05 3.91
CA ASN A 12 -18.48 3.94 2.75
C ASN A 12 -17.59 3.42 1.62
N ASN A 13 -17.18 2.14 1.62
CA ASN A 13 -16.26 1.58 0.62
C ASN A 13 -15.04 2.49 0.39
N LEU A 14 -14.24 2.66 1.44
CA LEU A 14 -13.11 3.58 1.43
C LEU A 14 -11.95 3.12 0.54
N CYS A 15 -11.95 1.86 0.09
CA CYS A 15 -10.90 1.31 -0.76
C CYS A 15 -11.21 1.55 -2.25
N PHE A 16 -10.24 2.06 -2.99
CA PHE A 16 -10.34 2.32 -4.41
C PHE A 16 -9.89 1.12 -5.25
N ASN A 17 -10.14 1.19 -6.55
CA ASN A 17 -9.57 0.28 -7.55
C ASN A 17 -9.82 -1.22 -7.27
N GLY A 18 -11.00 -1.55 -6.72
CA GLY A 18 -11.37 -2.92 -6.38
C GLY A 18 -10.70 -3.47 -5.11
N GLY A 19 -10.10 -2.62 -4.28
CA GLY A 19 -9.60 -3.00 -2.96
C GLY A 19 -10.73 -3.45 -2.02
N SER A 20 -10.44 -4.45 -1.18
CA SER A 20 -11.38 -4.96 -0.18
C SER A 20 -11.17 -4.27 1.17
N CYS A 21 -12.25 -3.73 1.75
CA CYS A 21 -12.17 -3.09 3.06
C CYS A 21 -12.32 -4.10 4.19
N GLN A 22 -11.39 -4.07 5.15
CA GLN A 22 -11.44 -4.87 6.37
C GLN A 22 -11.60 -3.96 7.59
N ASN A 23 -12.67 -4.20 8.35
CA ASN A 23 -12.96 -3.48 9.58
C ASN A 23 -12.02 -3.93 10.70
N LEU A 24 -11.50 -2.97 11.47
CA LEU A 24 -10.63 -3.18 12.62
C LEU A 24 -11.30 -2.62 13.89
N SER A 25 -10.92 -3.17 15.04
CA SER A 25 -11.42 -2.72 16.35
C SER A 25 -11.18 -1.23 16.57
N GLY A 26 -12.13 -0.54 17.22
CA GLY A 26 -12.01 0.89 17.53
C GLY A 26 -12.42 1.84 16.41
N GLY A 27 -13.10 1.34 15.37
CA GLY A 27 -13.54 2.16 14.24
C GLY A 27 -12.43 2.43 13.22
N TYR A 28 -11.37 1.63 13.24
CA TYR A 28 -10.32 1.65 12.23
C TYR A 28 -10.67 0.72 11.07
N PHE A 29 -9.98 0.88 9.94
CA PHE A 29 -10.07 -0.04 8.81
C PHE A 29 -8.70 -0.20 8.15
N ARG A 30 -8.55 -1.26 7.36
CA ARG A 30 -7.47 -1.42 6.40
C ARG A 30 -8.03 -1.80 5.04
N CYS A 31 -7.38 -1.36 3.98
CA CYS A 31 -7.68 -1.80 2.63
C CYS A 31 -6.72 -2.91 2.20
N ILE A 32 -7.28 -3.96 1.62
CA ILE A 32 -6.54 -5.04 0.97
C ILE A 32 -6.58 -4.75 -0.52
N CYS A 33 -5.44 -4.31 -1.07
CA CYS A 33 -5.32 -3.96 -2.47
C CYS A 33 -5.05 -5.18 -3.34
N THR A 34 -5.49 -5.12 -4.60
CA THR A 34 -5.10 -6.11 -5.61
C THR A 34 -3.64 -5.87 -6.03
N SER A 35 -3.00 -6.84 -6.69
CA SER A 35 -1.58 -6.78 -7.08
C SER A 35 -1.21 -5.65 -8.05
N ALA A 36 -2.21 -4.91 -8.55
CA ALA A 36 -2.08 -3.77 -9.45
C ALA A 36 -2.32 -2.43 -8.76
N TYR A 37 -2.57 -2.38 -7.44
CA TYR A 37 -2.76 -1.14 -6.67
C TYR A 37 -2.08 -1.15 -5.30
N THR A 38 -1.67 0.02 -4.82
CA THR A 38 -1.00 0.27 -3.54
C THR A 38 -1.54 1.53 -2.87
N GLY A 39 -1.07 1.81 -1.66
CA GLY A 39 -1.54 2.93 -0.82
C GLY A 39 -2.49 2.47 0.28
N THR A 40 -2.74 3.35 1.25
CA THR A 40 -3.61 3.05 2.41
C THR A 40 -5.03 2.70 1.99
N ARG A 41 -5.46 3.23 0.83
CA ARG A 41 -6.79 3.05 0.26
C ARG A 41 -6.75 2.44 -1.14
N CYS A 42 -5.63 1.86 -1.56
CA CYS A 42 -5.45 1.35 -2.93
C CYS A 42 -5.63 2.43 -4.01
N GLU A 43 -5.32 3.68 -3.68
CA GLU A 43 -5.51 4.84 -4.55
C GLU A 43 -4.45 4.93 -5.66
N PHE A 44 -3.30 4.26 -5.50
CA PHE A 44 -2.20 4.28 -6.46
C PHE A 44 -2.19 3.00 -7.29
N SER A 45 -2.02 3.11 -8.61
CA SER A 45 -1.77 1.95 -9.47
C SER A 45 -0.35 1.44 -9.26
N SER A 46 -0.22 0.21 -8.78
CA SER A 46 1.05 -0.51 -8.69
C SER A 46 1.44 -1.12 -10.03
N GLY A 47 1.38 -0.31 -11.10
CA GLY A 47 1.84 -0.62 -12.45
C GLY A 47 3.37 -0.81 -12.53
N THR A 48 3.88 -1.66 -11.66
CA THR A 48 5.15 -2.40 -11.66
C THR A 48 5.00 -3.43 -10.54
N PRO A 49 5.10 -4.74 -10.83
CA PRO A 49 5.12 -5.76 -9.79
C PRO A 49 6.43 -5.62 -9.01
N GLY A 50 6.36 -4.93 -7.88
CA GLY A 50 7.49 -4.61 -7.02
C GLY A 50 7.35 -3.20 -6.48
N GLY A 51 7.85 -2.94 -5.28
CA GLY A 51 8.12 -1.57 -4.82
C GLY A 51 9.25 -0.91 -5.63
N THR A 52 9.11 -0.84 -6.95
CA THR A 52 10.16 -0.50 -7.93
C THR A 52 9.54 0.15 -9.16
N GLY A 53 8.65 1.13 -8.95
CA GLY A 53 7.90 1.85 -10.01
C GLY A 53 8.49 3.18 -10.45
N SER A 54 9.59 3.57 -9.85
CA SER A 54 10.65 4.36 -10.48
C SER A 54 11.87 3.49 -10.24
N ASN A 55 12.71 3.27 -11.25
CA ASN A 55 14.01 2.60 -11.12
C ASN A 55 14.50 2.69 -9.67
N ALA A 56 14.69 1.60 -8.91
CA ALA A 56 15.10 1.73 -7.51
C ALA A 56 16.43 2.50 -7.38
N CYS A 57 17.13 2.68 -8.51
CA CYS A 57 18.31 3.49 -8.71
C CYS A 57 18.04 4.87 -9.36
N GLN A 58 16.79 5.28 -9.62
CA GLN A 58 16.44 6.63 -10.04
C GLN A 58 16.77 7.56 -8.87
N ASN A 59 17.70 8.48 -9.11
CA ASN A 59 18.38 9.33 -8.14
C ASN A 59 19.52 8.70 -7.34
N ASN A 60 20.01 7.52 -7.74
CA ASN A 60 21.26 6.95 -7.25
C ASN A 60 21.37 6.97 -5.70
N PRO A 61 20.46 6.26 -4.98
CA PRO A 61 20.34 6.34 -3.52
C PRO A 61 21.56 5.80 -2.76
N CYS A 62 22.49 5.13 -3.43
CA CYS A 62 23.73 4.63 -2.85
C CYS A 62 24.72 5.78 -2.59
N ILE A 63 24.73 6.30 -1.36
CA ILE A 63 25.77 7.22 -0.88
C ILE A 63 27.09 6.45 -0.60
N ASN A 64 28.25 7.11 -0.74
CA ASN A 64 29.61 6.55 -0.60
C ASN A 64 30.12 5.66 -1.75
N GLY A 65 29.64 5.86 -2.98
CA GLY A 65 30.20 5.19 -4.17
C GLY A 65 29.72 3.75 -4.37
N GLY A 66 28.61 3.36 -3.72
CA GLY A 66 27.97 2.07 -3.97
C GLY A 66 27.33 2.00 -5.37
N SER A 67 27.28 0.79 -5.95
CA SER A 67 26.59 0.53 -7.22
C SER A 67 25.17 0.08 -6.96
N CYS A 68 24.19 0.84 -7.44
CA CYS A 68 22.80 0.46 -7.36
C CYS A 68 22.45 -0.50 -8.51
N THR A 69 21.97 -1.69 -8.19
CA THR A 69 21.47 -2.64 -9.18
C THR A 69 20.03 -3.01 -8.82
N VAL A 70 19.14 -2.93 -9.81
CA VAL A 70 17.78 -3.44 -9.69
C VAL A 70 17.86 -4.97 -9.67
N VAL A 71 17.66 -5.58 -8.51
CA VAL A 71 17.57 -7.03 -8.38
C VAL A 71 16.19 -7.50 -8.86
N PRO A 72 16.11 -8.36 -9.88
CA PRO A 72 14.84 -8.95 -10.26
C PRO A 72 14.45 -10.01 -9.23
N GLY A 73 13.34 -9.81 -8.52
CA GLY A 73 12.74 -10.83 -7.66
C GLY A 73 13.07 -10.69 -6.17
N GLY A 74 12.60 -9.61 -5.54
CA GLY A 74 12.66 -9.45 -4.10
C GLY A 74 12.08 -10.67 -3.37
N SER A 75 12.87 -11.21 -2.43
CA SER A 75 12.48 -12.21 -1.43
C SER A 75 12.41 -11.58 -0.05
#